data_AF-A0A2M7CML5-F1
#
_entry.id   AF-A0A2M7CML5-F1
#
_cell.length_a   1.000
_cell.length_b   1.000
_cell.length_c   1.000
_cell.angle_alpha   90.00
_cell.angle_beta   90.00
_cell.angle_gamma   90.00
#
_symmetry.space_group_name_H-M   'P 1'
#
loop_
_entity.id
_entity.type
_entity.pdbx_description
1 polymer ?
#
loop_
_entity_poly.entity_id
_entity_poly.type
_entity_poly.pdbx_seq_one_letter_code
_entity_poly.pdbx_strand_id
1 'polypeptide(L)'
;MPPLTTLIFDFGGVLIEWDPRNLYRRYFADSEAMEQFLEEVDFMAWNAQQDKGRPFAEGVAELSAKFPQHAGLIQAFHEHWEESIG
;
A
#
# COMPACT_ATOMS: atom_id res chain seq x y z
N MET A 1 -9.43 39.80 -0.22
CA MET A 1 -9.09 38.37 -0.16
C MET A 1 -7.59 38.24 -0.01
N PRO A 2 -7.08 37.48 0.97
CA PRO A 2 -5.66 37.14 0.98
C PRO A 2 -5.33 36.27 -0.24
N PRO A 3 -4.12 36.38 -0.82
CA PRO A 3 -3.70 35.49 -1.89
C PRO A 3 -3.57 34.05 -1.37
N LEU A 4 -3.95 33.07 -2.19
CA LEU A 4 -3.65 31.66 -1.92
C LEU A 4 -2.13 31.47 -1.95
N THR A 5 -1.54 31.08 -0.83
CA THR A 5 -0.09 30.90 -0.69
C THR A 5 0.35 29.44 -0.63
N THR A 6 -0.59 28.50 -0.50
CA THR A 6 -0.28 27.08 -0.35
C THR A 6 -1.32 26.23 -1.06
N LEU A 7 -0.84 25.33 -1.92
CA LEU A 7 -1.62 24.27 -2.54
C LEU A 7 -1.05 22.94 -2.02
N ILE A 8 -1.92 22.07 -1.53
CA ILE A 8 -1.57 20.70 -1.15
C ILE A 8 -2.29 19.80 -2.15
N PHE A 9 -1.54 18.97 -2.85
CA PHE A 9 -2.06 17.93 -3.72
C PHE A 9 -1.83 16.58 -3.06
N ASP A 10 -2.83 15.71 -3.14
CA ASP A 10 -2.61 14.28 -3.03
C ASP A 10 -1.95 13.80 -4.33
N PHE A 11 -1.05 12.82 -4.25
CA PHE A 11 -0.23 12.40 -5.39
C PHE A 11 -0.79 11.14 -6.04
N GLY A 12 -1.06 10.10 -5.24
CA GLY A 12 -1.65 8.83 -5.70
C GLY A 12 -3.16 8.95 -5.90
N GLY A 13 -3.67 8.51 -7.05
CA GLY A 13 -5.09 8.60 -7.40
C GLY A 13 -5.55 10.00 -7.85
N VAL A 14 -4.66 11.00 -7.87
CA VAL A 14 -4.93 12.37 -8.35
C VAL A 14 -3.99 12.80 -9.46
N LEU A 15 -2.66 12.73 -9.24
CA LEU A 15 -1.67 13.10 -10.25
C LEU A 15 -1.06 11.88 -10.94
N ILE A 16 -0.96 10.76 -10.23
CA ILE A 16 -0.47 9.49 -10.76
C ILE A 16 -1.41 8.36 -10.32
N GLU A 17 -1.63 7.37 -11.19
CA GLU A 17 -2.38 6.18 -10.82
C GLU A 17 -1.59 5.38 -9.77
N TRP A 18 -2.26 5.01 -8.68
CA TRP A 18 -1.73 4.12 -7.67
C TRP A 18 -2.73 3.00 -7.44
N ASP A 19 -2.31 1.76 -7.67
CA ASP A 19 -3.09 0.56 -7.39
C ASP A 19 -2.14 -0.55 -6.90
N PRO A 20 -2.25 -1.02 -5.64
CA PRO A 20 -1.40 -2.10 -5.11
C PRO A 20 -1.49 -3.38 -5.94
N ARG A 21 -2.58 -3.57 -6.70
CA ARG A 21 -2.74 -4.73 -7.60
C ARG A 21 -1.67 -4.75 -8.69
N ASN A 22 -1.17 -3.60 -9.13
CA ASN A 22 -0.10 -3.55 -10.14
C ASN A 22 1.16 -4.28 -9.65
N LEU A 23 1.53 -4.12 -8.37
CA LEU A 23 2.58 -4.90 -7.74
C LEU A 23 2.17 -6.36 -7.56
N TYR A 24 1.01 -6.62 -6.95
CA TYR A 24 0.69 -7.96 -6.47
C TYR A 24 0.37 -8.98 -7.57
N ARG A 25 -0.08 -8.54 -8.75
CA ARG A 25 -0.35 -9.44 -9.89
C ARG A 25 0.83 -10.34 -10.28
N ARG A 26 2.09 -9.98 -9.96
CA ARG A 26 3.26 -10.84 -10.23
C ARG A 26 3.45 -11.98 -9.23
N TYR A 27 2.85 -11.86 -8.04
CA TYR A 27 2.96 -12.86 -6.97
C TYR A 27 1.80 -13.86 -6.96
N PHE A 28 0.74 -13.58 -7.71
CA PHE A 28 -0.45 -14.40 -7.78
C PHE A 28 -0.76 -14.79 -9.21
N ALA A 29 -1.03 -16.08 -9.45
CA ALA A 29 -1.54 -16.55 -10.74
C ALA A 29 -3.05 -16.31 -10.90
N ASP A 30 -3.74 -16.08 -9.80
CA ASP A 30 -5.18 -15.87 -9.71
C ASP A 30 -5.48 -14.53 -9.04
N SER A 31 -6.30 -13.72 -9.70
CA SER A 31 -6.75 -12.43 -9.16
C SER A 31 -7.61 -12.59 -7.92
N GLU A 32 -8.40 -13.67 -7.80
CA GLU A 32 -9.26 -13.87 -6.63
C GLU A 32 -8.42 -14.11 -5.36
N ALA A 33 -7.40 -14.96 -5.44
CA ALA A 33 -6.44 -15.15 -4.35
C ALA A 33 -5.71 -13.85 -3.93
N MET A 34 -5.38 -12.99 -4.89
CA MET A 34 -4.78 -11.67 -4.60
C MET A 34 -5.75 -10.75 -3.85
N GLU A 35 -7.01 -10.65 -4.30
CA GLU A 35 -8.02 -9.84 -3.61
C GLU A 35 -8.29 -10.36 -2.20
N GLN A 36 -8.38 -11.69 -2.03
CA GLN A 36 -8.52 -12.32 -0.71
C GLN A 36 -7.37 -11.95 0.23
N PHE A 37 -6.12 -11.95 -0.27
CA PHE A 37 -4.97 -11.49 0.51
C PHE A 37 -5.10 -10.01 0.91
N LEU A 38 -5.43 -9.12 -0.04
CA LEU A 38 -5.57 -7.69 0.23
C LEU A 38 -6.68 -7.40 1.25
N GLU A 39 -7.78 -8.14 1.19
CA GLU A 39 -8.89 -8.06 2.13
C GLU A 39 -8.52 -8.64 3.50
N GLU A 40 -7.90 -9.83 3.54
CA GLU A 40 -7.55 -10.53 4.78
C GLU A 40 -6.62 -9.68 5.66
N VAL A 41 -5.65 -8.98 5.06
CA VAL A 41 -4.71 -8.13 5.78
C VAL A 41 -5.22 -6.70 6.00
N ASP A 42 -6.42 -6.37 5.49
CA ASP A 42 -6.99 -5.02 5.48
C ASP A 42 -5.98 -3.98 4.93
N PHE A 43 -5.45 -4.28 3.74
CA PHE A 43 -4.30 -3.59 3.16
C PHE A 43 -4.52 -2.07 3.08
N MET A 44 -5.70 -1.63 2.66
CA MET A 44 -6.01 -0.21 2.49
C MET A 44 -6.03 0.53 3.82
N ALA A 45 -6.63 -0.04 4.87
CA ALA A 45 -6.62 0.58 6.19
C ALA A 45 -5.20 0.60 6.80
N TRP A 46 -4.41 -0.44 6.52
CA TRP A 46 -3.01 -0.49 6.93
C TRP A 46 -2.15 0.55 6.21
N ASN A 47 -2.31 0.72 4.89
CA ASN A 47 -1.58 1.71 4.08
C ASN A 47 -1.88 3.14 4.56
N ALA A 48 -3.16 3.42 4.87
CA ALA A 48 -3.59 4.72 5.38
C ALA A 48 -2.94 5.11 6.73
N GLN A 49 -2.41 4.15 7.51
CA GLN A 49 -1.62 4.49 8.70
C GLN A 49 -0.21 4.95 8.36
N GLN A 50 0.35 4.43 7.26
CA GLN A 50 1.67 4.86 6.78
C GLN A 50 1.60 6.29 6.25
N ASP A 51 0.51 6.62 5.55
CA ASP A 51 0.23 7.99 5.08
C ASP A 51 0.07 9.00 6.24
N LYS A 52 -0.33 8.53 7.42
CA LYS A 52 -0.37 9.34 8.65
C LYS A 52 1.01 9.53 9.31
N GLY A 53 2.05 8.93 8.75
CA GLY A 53 3.43 9.05 9.22
C GLY A 53 3.91 7.90 10.10
N ARG A 54 3.18 6.77 10.20
CA ARG A 54 3.74 5.57 10.84
C ARG A 54 4.93 5.06 10.01
N PRO A 55 6.08 4.72 10.64
CA PRO A 55 7.20 4.15 9.91
C PRO A 55 6.81 2.85 9.19
N PHE A 56 7.14 2.75 7.91
CA PHE A 56 6.84 1.55 7.11
C PHE A 56 7.39 0.27 7.74
N ALA A 57 8.65 0.30 8.22
CA ALA A 57 9.28 -0.85 8.86
C ALA A 57 8.51 -1.34 10.11
N GLU A 58 7.95 -0.42 10.89
CA GLU A 58 7.12 -0.75 12.05
C GLU A 58 5.81 -1.42 11.60
N GLY A 59 5.09 -0.80 10.67
CA GLY A 59 3.82 -1.37 10.19
C GLY A 59 3.99 -2.70 9.46
N VAL A 60 5.11 -2.91 8.75
CA VAL A 60 5.45 -4.20 8.14
C VAL A 60 5.71 -5.27 9.20
N ALA A 61 6.49 -4.95 10.23
CA ALA A 61 6.77 -5.88 11.32
C ALA A 61 5.50 -6.27 12.08
N GLU A 62 4.65 -5.29 12.41
CA GLU A 62 3.36 -5.51 13.07
C GLU A 62 2.42 -6.39 12.24
N LEU A 63 2.23 -6.04 10.96
CA LEU A 63 1.30 -6.77 10.09
C LEU A 63 1.83 -8.18 9.79
N SER A 64 3.14 -8.34 9.60
CA SER A 64 3.77 -9.66 9.39
C SER A 64 3.67 -10.54 10.63
N ALA A 65 3.72 -9.98 11.85
CA ALA A 65 3.50 -10.74 13.07
C ALA A 65 2.04 -11.22 13.20
N LYS A 66 1.08 -10.42 12.70
CA LYS A 66 -0.34 -10.77 12.67
C LYS A 66 -0.67 -11.80 11.58
N PHE A 67 0.00 -11.73 10.42
CA PHE A 67 -0.18 -12.63 9.28
C PHE A 67 1.16 -13.25 8.83
N PRO A 68 1.75 -14.18 9.60
CA PRO A 68 3.06 -14.76 9.28
C PRO A 68 3.10 -15.46 7.92
N GLN A 69 1.98 -16.04 7.48
CA GLN A 69 1.85 -16.67 6.16
C GLN A 69 2.00 -15.69 4.99
N HIS A 70 1.73 -14.41 5.23
CA HIS A 70 1.78 -13.33 4.24
C HIS A 70 2.98 -12.41 4.40
N ALA A 71 3.88 -12.68 5.36
CA ALA A 71 5.00 -11.80 5.69
C ALA A 71 5.86 -11.42 4.48
N GLY A 72 6.09 -12.36 3.54
CA GLY A 72 6.82 -12.08 2.30
C GLY A 72 6.09 -11.09 1.38
N LEU A 73 4.77 -11.19 1.27
CA LEU A 73 3.96 -10.26 0.45
C LEU A 73 3.88 -8.88 1.09
N ILE A 74 3.75 -8.82 2.41
CA ILE A 74 3.75 -7.55 3.17
C ILE A 74 5.09 -6.84 3.01
N GLN A 75 6.21 -7.57 3.16
CA GLN A 75 7.55 -7.03 2.94
C GLN A 75 7.73 -6.56 1.48
N ALA A 76 7.22 -7.32 0.51
CA ALA A 76 7.32 -6.97 -0.90
C ALA A 76 6.72 -5.59 -1.21
N PHE A 77 5.64 -5.19 -0.53
CA PHE A 77 5.10 -3.83 -0.71
C PHE A 77 6.09 -2.76 -0.28
N HIS A 78 6.76 -2.91 0.87
CA HIS A 78 7.74 -1.93 1.32
C HIS A 78 8.96 -1.83 0.37
N GLU A 79 9.38 -2.95 -0.20
CA GLU A 79 10.54 -3.00 -1.11
C GLU A 79 10.22 -2.54 -2.54
N HIS A 80 8.98 -2.72 -2.99
CA HIS A 80 8.58 -2.58 -4.39
C HIS A 80 7.34 -1.73 -4.61
N TRP A 81 6.99 -0.84 -3.66
CA TRP A 81 5.80 0.02 -3.76
C TRP A 81 5.79 0.86 -5.05
N GLU A 82 6.95 1.20 -5.63
CA GLU A 82 7.03 1.93 -6.89
C GLU A 82 6.34 1.20 -8.05
N GLU A 83 6.26 -0.13 -8.01
CA GLU A 83 5.56 -0.94 -9.01
C GLU A 83 4.03 -0.94 -8.83
N SER A 84 3.51 -0.34 -7.75
CA SER A 84 2.07 -0.08 -7.61
C SER A 84 1.62 1.16 -8.40
N ILE A 85 2.54 1.88 -9.03
CA ILE A 85 2.28 3.09 -9.81
C ILE A 85 2.06 2.73 -11.29
N GLY A 86 1.04 3.33 -11.91
CA GLY A 86 0.68 3.16 -13.33
C GLY A 86 0.85 4.43 -14.16
#